data_AF-C4XZ54-F1
#
_entry.id   AF-C4XZ54-F1
#
_cell.length_a   1.000
_cell.length_b   1.000
_cell.length_c   1.000
_cell.angle_alpha   90.00
_cell.angle_beta   90.00
_cell.angle_gamma   90.00
#
_symmetry.space_group_name_H-M   'P 1'
#
loop_
_entity.id
_entity.type
_entity.pdbx_description
1 polymer ?
#
loop_
_entity_poly.entity_id
_entity_poly.type
_entity_poly.pdbx_seq_one_letter_code
_entity_poly.pdbx_strand_id
1 'polypeptide(L)'
;MSTMTPENSVSPQYKEETPSTPSEHHYPNQLKYYNDHLNKSQFNLILINCALNLLKLIYPEQQWEEHKLRFFIIEVLRRSKTSIQTLQICCYYMFRIVNSGVPATPSCPKKLFLGLIILSSKFNQDHNYSFKSWLKICGCKTEDDSSLNLKKTSTNRS
;
A
#
# COMPACT_ATOMS: atom_id res chain seq x y z
N MET A 1 4.02 -10.76 83.88
CA MET A 1 5.47 -10.51 83.66
C MET A 1 5.87 -11.29 82.42
N SER A 2 6.47 -10.61 81.45
CA SER A 2 6.51 -10.93 80.01
C SER A 2 7.24 -12.22 79.60
N THR A 3 6.75 -12.89 78.55
CA THR A 3 7.52 -13.84 77.72
C THR A 3 7.26 -13.61 76.22
N MET A 4 8.26 -12.95 75.61
CA MET A 4 8.86 -13.04 74.26
C MET A 4 8.15 -13.68 73.03
N THR A 5 8.00 -12.84 71.98
CA THR A 5 8.34 -13.01 70.52
C THR A 5 7.75 -14.14 69.66
N PRO A 6 7.82 -14.09 68.29
CA PRO A 6 7.79 -12.97 67.33
C PRO A 6 6.74 -13.15 66.19
N GLU A 7 6.69 -12.16 65.31
CA GLU A 7 5.82 -11.98 64.14
C GLU A 7 5.79 -13.17 63.16
N ASN A 8 4.58 -13.55 62.74
CA ASN A 8 4.33 -14.50 61.66
C ASN A 8 3.79 -13.75 60.43
N SER A 9 4.49 -13.94 59.32
CA SER A 9 4.26 -13.38 58.00
C SER A 9 3.02 -13.98 57.32
N VAL A 10 2.17 -13.13 56.75
CA VAL A 10 1.03 -13.56 55.90
C VAL A 10 1.21 -12.98 54.51
N SER A 11 1.52 -13.85 53.55
CA SER A 11 1.41 -13.54 52.11
C SER A 11 -0.04 -13.77 51.65
N PRO A 12 -0.65 -12.90 50.82
CA PRO A 12 -1.96 -13.18 50.25
C PRO A 12 -1.86 -14.15 49.06
N GLN A 13 -2.80 -15.10 49.02
CA GLN A 13 -2.99 -16.12 47.99
C GLN A 13 -3.19 -15.51 46.58
N TYR A 14 -2.49 -16.05 45.58
CA TYR A 14 -2.81 -15.86 44.17
C TYR A 14 -3.98 -16.78 43.78
N LYS A 15 -5.04 -16.23 43.19
CA LYS A 15 -6.06 -17.00 42.47
C LYS A 15 -5.54 -17.29 41.06
N GLU A 16 -5.27 -18.56 40.77
CA GLU A 16 -5.14 -19.09 39.42
C GLU A 16 -6.54 -19.20 38.79
N GLU A 17 -6.82 -18.39 37.77
CA GLU A 17 -7.83 -18.70 36.76
C GLU A 17 -7.28 -18.31 35.39
N THR A 18 -6.85 -19.30 34.62
CA THR A 18 -6.52 -19.16 33.19
C THR A 18 -7.79 -19.42 32.37
N PRO A 19 -8.31 -18.45 31.60
CA PRO A 19 -9.26 -18.74 30.55
C PRO A 19 -8.50 -19.21 29.31
N SER A 20 -8.54 -20.52 29.05
CA SER A 20 -8.11 -21.10 27.79
C SER A 20 -9.06 -20.63 26.68
N THR A 21 -8.63 -19.63 25.90
CA THR A 21 -9.33 -19.24 24.68
C THR A 21 -8.68 -19.97 23.50
N PRO A 22 -9.41 -20.72 22.67
CA PRO A 22 -8.87 -21.21 21.41
C PRO A 22 -8.63 -19.99 20.52
N SER A 23 -7.36 -19.61 20.31
CA SER A 23 -7.00 -18.60 19.33
C SER A 23 -7.21 -19.19 17.94
N GLU A 24 -8.41 -19.04 17.37
CA GLU A 24 -8.63 -19.29 15.94
C GLU A 24 -7.64 -18.42 15.15
N HIS A 25 -6.60 -19.07 14.63
CA HIS A 25 -5.60 -18.44 13.78
C HIS A 25 -6.22 -18.21 12.40
N HIS A 26 -6.66 -16.98 12.16
CA HIS A 26 -7.13 -16.57 10.84
C HIS A 26 -5.95 -16.21 9.94
N TYR A 27 -6.06 -16.49 8.65
CA TYR A 27 -5.09 -16.08 7.65
C TYR A 27 -5.44 -14.69 7.08
N PRO A 28 -4.47 -13.88 6.62
CA PRO A 28 -4.73 -12.56 6.05
C PRO A 28 -5.70 -12.51 4.86
N ASN A 29 -5.97 -13.64 4.21
CA ASN A 29 -6.97 -13.77 3.14
C ASN A 29 -8.39 -14.08 3.66
N GLN A 30 -8.59 -14.29 4.96
CA GLN A 30 -9.88 -14.55 5.59
C GLN A 30 -10.46 -13.27 6.19
N LEU A 31 -11.74 -12.99 5.95
CA LEU A 31 -12.41 -11.78 6.47
C LEU A 31 -12.28 -11.65 8.00
N LYS A 32 -12.40 -12.77 8.72
CA LYS A 32 -12.27 -12.87 10.17
C LYS A 32 -10.89 -12.50 10.73
N TYR A 33 -9.85 -12.44 9.88
CA TYR A 33 -8.50 -12.00 10.28
C TYR A 33 -8.45 -10.52 10.63
N TYR A 34 -9.26 -9.72 9.93
CA TYR A 34 -9.47 -8.33 10.26
C TYR A 34 -10.67 -8.31 11.21
N ASN A 35 -10.43 -8.28 12.53
CA ASN A 35 -11.45 -8.23 13.59
C ASN A 35 -12.68 -7.37 13.20
N ASP A 36 -13.81 -7.54 13.91
CA ASP A 36 -15.13 -6.91 13.67
C ASP A 36 -15.14 -5.43 13.21
N HIS A 37 -14.06 -4.68 13.43
CA HIS A 37 -13.78 -3.42 12.75
C HIS A 37 -12.39 -3.40 12.08
N LEU A 38 -12.34 -3.58 10.75
CA LEU A 38 -11.16 -3.26 9.94
C LEU A 38 -10.85 -1.77 10.08
N ASN A 39 -9.76 -1.44 10.78
CA ASN A 39 -9.41 -0.04 11.00
C ASN A 39 -8.76 0.58 9.75
N LYS A 40 -8.77 1.92 9.68
CA LYS A 40 -8.24 2.67 8.52
C LYS A 40 -6.79 2.32 8.17
N SER A 41 -5.94 2.06 9.16
CA SER A 41 -4.54 1.71 8.93
C SER A 41 -4.39 0.33 8.30
N GLN A 42 -5.14 -0.65 8.80
CA GLN A 42 -5.19 -2.00 8.23
C GLN A 42 -5.71 -1.96 6.79
N PHE A 43 -6.79 -1.21 6.53
CA PHE A 43 -7.31 -1.07 5.17
C PHE A 43 -6.30 -0.46 4.20
N ASN A 44 -5.57 0.58 4.64
CA ASN A 44 -4.49 1.18 3.85
C ASN A 44 -3.40 0.16 3.51
N LEU A 45 -2.99 -0.66 4.49
CA LEU A 45 -1.99 -1.70 4.29
C LEU A 45 -2.45 -2.76 3.28
N ILE A 46 -3.72 -3.19 3.37
CA ILE A 46 -4.32 -4.13 2.42
C ILE A 46 -4.27 -3.55 1.00
N LEU A 47 -4.64 -2.29 0.81
CA LEU A 47 -4.59 -1.64 -0.49
C LEU A 47 -3.17 -1.52 -1.06
N ILE A 48 -2.18 -1.22 -0.22
CA ILE A 48 -0.77 -1.18 -0.64
C ILE A 48 -0.31 -2.57 -1.08
N ASN A 49 -0.64 -3.61 -0.32
CA ASN A 49 -0.30 -5.00 -0.69
C ASN A 49 -1.04 -5.45 -1.95
N CYS A 50 -2.29 -5.01 -2.14
CA CYS A 50 -3.06 -5.24 -3.36
C CYS A 50 -2.35 -4.62 -4.57
N ALA A 51 -1.95 -3.35 -4.50
CA ALA A 51 -1.20 -2.69 -5.56
C ALA A 51 0.13 -3.41 -5.89
N LEU A 52 0.84 -3.86 -4.86
CA LEU A 52 2.09 -4.62 -5.01
C LEU A 52 1.86 -5.95 -5.73
N ASN A 53 0.85 -6.72 -5.33
CA ASN A 53 0.52 -8.00 -5.95
C ASN A 53 0.01 -7.83 -7.38
N LEU A 54 -0.77 -6.80 -7.67
CA LEU A 54 -1.19 -6.47 -9.03
C LEU A 54 0.01 -6.15 -9.93
N LEU A 55 1.02 -5.41 -9.43
CA LEU A 55 2.24 -5.19 -10.20
C LEU A 55 3.02 -6.48 -10.48
N LYS A 56 3.10 -7.39 -9.49
CA LYS A 56 3.72 -8.72 -9.70
C LYS A 56 2.97 -9.54 -10.75
N LEU A 57 1.64 -9.45 -10.78
CA LEU A 57 0.81 -10.12 -11.79
C LEU A 57 1.01 -9.52 -13.19
N ILE A 58 1.20 -8.21 -13.30
CA ILE A 58 1.46 -7.55 -14.60
C ILE A 58 2.87 -7.88 -15.12
N TYR A 59 3.85 -8.09 -14.24
CA TYR A 59 5.23 -8.43 -14.62
C TYR A 59 5.70 -9.71 -13.90
N PRO A 60 5.24 -10.89 -14.35
CA PRO A 60 5.54 -12.16 -13.69
C PRO A 60 7.03 -12.54 -13.76
N GLU A 61 7.70 -12.21 -14.86
CA GLU A 61 9.12 -12.56 -15.10
C GLU A 61 10.12 -11.62 -14.41
N GLN A 62 9.64 -10.56 -13.76
CA GLN A 62 10.52 -9.57 -13.13
C GLN A 62 11.03 -10.09 -11.77
N GLN A 63 12.33 -10.01 -11.52
CA GLN A 63 12.87 -10.24 -10.19
C GLN A 63 12.55 -9.05 -9.28
N TRP A 64 11.92 -9.32 -8.14
CA TRP A 64 11.44 -8.29 -7.22
C TRP A 64 12.20 -8.30 -5.89
N GLU A 65 12.73 -7.14 -5.52
CA GLU A 65 13.02 -6.85 -4.12
C GLU A 65 11.76 -6.25 -3.48
N GLU A 66 10.93 -7.10 -2.88
CA GLU A 66 9.61 -6.74 -2.38
C GLU A 66 9.64 -5.53 -1.44
N HIS A 67 10.64 -5.47 -0.54
CA HIS A 67 10.81 -4.35 0.37
C HIS A 67 11.07 -3.02 -0.36
N LYS A 68 11.92 -3.02 -1.40
CA LYS A 68 12.20 -1.83 -2.22
C LYS A 68 10.97 -1.37 -3.01
N LEU A 69 10.19 -2.31 -3.55
CA LEU A 69 8.95 -1.98 -4.26
C LEU A 69 7.89 -1.41 -3.32
N ARG A 70 7.70 -2.05 -2.16
CA ARG A 70 6.77 -1.58 -1.13
C ARG A 70 7.16 -0.19 -0.64
N PHE A 71 8.44 0.05 -0.38
CA PHE A 71 8.95 1.37 -0.01
C PHE A 71 8.67 2.40 -1.11
N PHE A 72 8.92 2.06 -2.38
CA PHE A 72 8.60 2.95 -3.51
C PHE A 72 7.11 3.32 -3.56
N ILE A 73 6.21 2.34 -3.45
CA ILE A 73 4.76 2.58 -3.45
C ILE A 73 4.38 3.51 -2.29
N ILE A 74 4.81 3.18 -1.07
CA ILE A 74 4.52 3.97 0.12
C ILE A 74 5.03 5.40 -0.03
N GLU A 75 6.25 5.58 -0.54
CA GLU A 75 6.85 6.90 -0.70
C GLU A 75 6.12 7.75 -1.76
N VAL A 76 5.72 7.16 -2.89
CA VAL A 76 4.91 7.84 -3.91
C VAL A 76 3.57 8.29 -3.32
N LEU A 77 2.87 7.41 -2.60
CA LEU A 77 1.58 7.72 -1.97
C LEU A 77 1.72 8.84 -0.94
N ARG A 78 2.78 8.78 -0.11
CA ARG A 78 3.08 9.79 0.92
C ARG A 78 3.34 11.16 0.31
N ARG A 79 4.22 11.25 -0.69
CA ARG A 79 4.62 12.54 -1.30
C ARG A 79 3.53 13.18 -2.15
N SER A 80 2.69 12.37 -2.79
CA SER A 80 1.55 12.84 -3.58
C SER A 80 0.30 13.13 -2.74
N LYS A 81 0.34 12.85 -1.42
CA LYS A 81 -0.81 12.93 -0.51
C LYS A 81 -2.02 12.18 -1.09
N THR A 82 -1.77 11.00 -1.65
CA THR A 82 -2.79 10.20 -2.33
C THR A 82 -3.90 9.81 -1.36
N SER A 83 -5.17 10.02 -1.75
CA SER A 83 -6.32 9.55 -1.00
C SER A 83 -6.56 8.05 -1.21
N ILE A 84 -7.25 7.42 -0.25
CA ILE A 84 -7.64 6.00 -0.34
C ILE A 84 -8.43 5.72 -1.62
N GLN A 85 -9.38 6.59 -1.96
CA GLN A 85 -10.22 6.47 -3.17
C GLN A 85 -9.37 6.51 -4.44
N THR A 86 -8.38 7.40 -4.50
CA THR A 86 -7.44 7.46 -5.64
C THR A 86 -6.61 6.18 -5.76
N LEU A 87 -6.17 5.59 -4.65
CA LEU A 87 -5.48 4.31 -4.67
C LEU A 87 -6.40 3.15 -5.10
N GLN A 88 -7.67 3.15 -4.67
CA GLN A 88 -8.67 2.15 -5.11
C GLN A 88 -8.87 2.19 -6.63
N ILE A 89 -8.99 3.37 -7.21
CA ILE A 89 -9.12 3.55 -8.67
C ILE A 89 -7.84 3.10 -9.39
N CYS A 90 -6.67 3.38 -8.82
CA CYS A 90 -5.40 2.90 -9.36
C CYS A 90 -5.33 1.36 -9.37
N CYS A 91 -5.73 0.71 -8.27
CA CYS A 91 -5.83 -0.75 -8.20
C CYS A 91 -6.84 -1.29 -9.22
N TYR A 92 -7.97 -0.62 -9.42
CA TYR A 92 -8.94 -0.99 -10.46
C TYR A 92 -8.34 -0.93 -11.87
N TYR A 93 -7.57 0.12 -12.21
CA TYR A 93 -6.90 0.20 -13.49
C TYR A 93 -5.84 -0.88 -13.68
N MET A 94 -5.05 -1.19 -12.64
CA MET A 94 -4.10 -2.31 -12.68
C MET A 94 -4.81 -3.65 -12.86
N PHE A 95 -5.89 -3.91 -12.12
CA PHE A 95 -6.73 -5.10 -12.30
C PHE A 95 -7.26 -5.20 -13.74
N ARG A 96 -7.71 -4.08 -14.31
CA ARG A 96 -8.15 -4.04 -15.71
C ARG A 96 -7.04 -4.42 -16.69
N ILE A 97 -5.80 -3.97 -16.46
CA ILE A 97 -4.65 -4.35 -17.29
C ILE A 97 -4.42 -5.86 -17.21
N VAL A 98 -4.40 -6.42 -16.01
CA VAL A 98 -4.23 -7.87 -15.78
C VAL A 98 -5.28 -8.68 -16.56
N ASN A 99 -6.55 -8.25 -16.56
CA ASN A 99 -7.64 -9.00 -17.18
C ASN A 99 -7.84 -8.72 -18.68
N SER A 100 -7.31 -7.62 -19.20
CA SER A 100 -7.52 -7.24 -20.61
C SER A 100 -6.47 -7.81 -21.56
N GLY A 101 -5.40 -8.41 -21.05
CA GLY A 101 -4.34 -9.00 -21.88
C GLY A 101 -3.65 -7.98 -22.79
N VAL A 102 -3.70 -6.69 -22.45
CA VAL A 102 -3.13 -5.62 -23.28
C VAL A 102 -1.61 -5.78 -23.33
N PRO A 103 -1.00 -6.00 -24.52
CA PRO A 103 0.44 -6.26 -24.63
C PRO A 103 1.30 -5.01 -24.42
N ALA A 104 0.71 -3.82 -24.35
CA ALA A 104 1.40 -2.53 -24.32
C ALA A 104 1.57 -1.96 -22.90
N THR A 105 2.03 -2.78 -21.95
CA THR A 105 2.43 -2.25 -20.64
C THR A 105 3.84 -1.65 -20.72
N PRO A 106 4.12 -0.49 -20.09
CA PRO A 106 5.47 0.07 -20.03
C PRO A 106 6.47 -0.96 -19.52
N SER A 107 7.69 -0.99 -20.06
CA SER A 107 8.73 -1.94 -19.62
C SER A 107 9.13 -1.80 -18.15
N CYS A 108 8.87 -0.64 -17.53
CA CYS A 108 9.21 -0.39 -16.13
C CYS A 108 7.96 -0.36 -15.22
N PRO A 109 7.85 -1.26 -14.22
CA PRO A 109 6.69 -1.31 -13.32
C PRO A 109 6.49 -0.04 -12.49
N LYS A 110 7.59 0.64 -12.11
CA LYS A 110 7.53 1.93 -11.41
C LYS A 110 6.90 3.01 -12.27
N LYS A 111 7.21 3.03 -13.57
CA LYS A 111 6.60 3.97 -14.54
C LYS A 111 5.12 3.66 -14.74
N LEU A 112 4.73 2.38 -14.81
CA LEU A 112 3.33 1.99 -14.90
C LEU A 112 2.55 2.45 -13.66
N PHE A 113 3.01 2.09 -12.46
CA PHE A 113 2.35 2.50 -11.22
C PHE A 113 2.21 4.01 -11.13
N LEU A 114 3.27 4.75 -11.47
CA LEU A 114 3.25 6.20 -11.48
C LEU A 114 2.24 6.77 -12.49
N GLY A 115 2.22 6.24 -13.72
CA GLY A 115 1.25 6.66 -14.73
C GLY A 115 -0.19 6.44 -14.27
N LEU A 116 -0.49 5.29 -13.68
CA LEU A 116 -1.82 4.93 -13.20
C LEU A 116 -2.25 5.75 -11.98
N ILE A 117 -1.35 6.04 -11.04
CA ILE A 117 -1.71 6.86 -9.87
C ILE A 117 -1.96 8.31 -10.26
N ILE A 118 -1.21 8.85 -11.23
CA ILE A 118 -1.47 10.18 -11.80
C ILE A 118 -2.84 10.19 -12.49
N LEU A 119 -3.12 9.19 -13.34
CA LEU A 119 -4.39 9.05 -14.05
C LEU A 119 -5.56 8.99 -13.06
N SER A 120 -5.45 8.16 -12.03
CA SER A 120 -6.44 8.03 -10.96
C SER A 120 -6.64 9.34 -10.19
N SER A 121 -5.55 10.08 -9.95
CA SER A 121 -5.62 11.38 -9.26
C SER A 121 -6.33 12.43 -10.11
N LYS A 122 -6.15 12.40 -11.44
CA LYS A 122 -6.84 13.32 -12.36
C LYS A 122 -8.32 13.00 -12.48
N PHE A 123 -8.69 11.74 -12.33
CA PHE A 123 -10.08 11.32 -12.32
C PHE A 123 -10.85 11.85 -11.09
N ASN A 124 -10.18 11.96 -9.94
CA ASN A 124 -10.82 12.34 -8.67
C ASN A 124 -10.76 13.84 -8.31
N GLN A 125 -10.00 14.67 -9.03
CA GLN A 125 -9.74 16.06 -8.62
C GLN A 125 -9.72 17.02 -9.81
N ASP A 126 -10.50 18.10 -9.74
CA ASP A 126 -10.46 19.23 -10.70
C ASP A 126 -9.13 20.01 -10.62
N HIS A 127 -8.46 20.02 -9.45
CA HIS A 127 -7.12 20.56 -9.27
C HIS A 127 -6.09 19.45 -9.05
N ASN A 128 -5.31 19.15 -10.08
CA ASN A 128 -4.27 18.14 -10.04
C ASN A 128 -2.86 18.76 -10.20
N TYR A 129 -1.87 18.18 -9.53
CA TYR A 129 -0.47 18.56 -9.72
C TYR A 129 -0.07 18.53 -11.21
N SER A 130 0.71 19.53 -11.64
CA SER A 130 1.27 19.52 -13.00
C SER A 130 2.12 18.27 -13.23
N PHE A 131 2.30 17.85 -14.48
CA PHE A 131 3.17 16.70 -14.78
C PHE A 131 4.60 16.89 -14.25
N LYS A 132 5.12 18.13 -14.34
CA LYS A 132 6.42 18.51 -13.76
C LYS A 132 6.45 18.34 -12.23
N SER A 133 5.36 18.65 -11.55
CA SER A 133 5.24 18.44 -10.10
C SER A 133 5.23 16.95 -9.75
N TRP A 134 4.56 16.11 -10.55
CA TRP A 134 4.58 14.65 -10.38
C TRP A 134 5.96 14.04 -10.59
N LEU A 135 6.72 14.50 -11.59
CA LEU A 135 8.11 14.06 -11.80
C LEU A 135 9.01 14.39 -10.59
N LYS A 136 8.88 15.61 -10.06
CA LYS A 136 9.59 16.03 -8.83
C LYS A 136 9.21 15.19 -7.62
N ILE A 137 7.92 14.92 -7.43
CA ILE A 137 7.41 14.05 -6.36
C ILE A 137 8.08 12.68 -6.42
N CYS A 138 8.25 12.13 -7.62
CA CYS A 138 8.79 10.78 -7.82
C CYS A 138 10.32 10.70 -7.83
N GLY A 139 11.01 11.83 -7.69
CA GLY A 139 12.47 11.86 -7.75
C GLY A 139 13.04 11.63 -9.16
N CYS A 140 12.21 11.73 -10.20
CA CYS A 140 12.70 11.76 -11.58
C CYS A 140 13.27 13.16 -11.84
N LYS A 141 14.61 13.29 -11.85
CA LYS A 141 15.27 14.53 -12.26
C LYS A 141 14.81 14.87 -13.69
N THR A 142 14.45 16.13 -13.89
CA THR A 142 13.98 16.70 -15.17
C THR A 142 15.00 16.61 -16.32
N GLU A 143 16.21 16.10 -16.05
CA GLU A 143 17.35 16.10 -16.99
C GLU A 143 17.37 14.85 -17.91
N ASP A 144 16.65 13.79 -17.55
CA ASP A 144 16.58 12.57 -18.38
C ASP A 144 15.32 12.58 -19.28
N ASP A 145 15.20 13.61 -20.11
CA ASP A 145 14.11 13.83 -21.07
C ASP A 145 14.08 12.77 -22.20
N SER A 146 15.00 11.80 -22.18
CA SER A 146 15.16 10.77 -23.21
C SER A 146 14.35 9.49 -22.98
N SER A 147 13.75 9.27 -21.78
CA SER A 147 13.12 7.99 -21.44
C SER A 147 11.58 7.97 -21.39
N LEU A 148 10.94 9.09 -21.74
CA LEU A 148 9.49 9.21 -21.88
C LEU A 148 9.18 9.94 -23.20
N ASN A 149 9.52 9.28 -24.33
CA ASN A 149 9.05 9.68 -25.66
C ASN A 149 7.54 9.52 -25.78
N LEU A 150 6.77 10.38 -25.10
CA LEU A 150 5.39 10.61 -25.46
C LEU A 150 5.44 11.56 -26.66
N LYS A 151 5.40 10.99 -27.88
CA LYS A 151 5.15 11.76 -29.10
C LYS A 151 3.94 12.64 -28.82
N LYS A 152 4.17 13.94 -28.72
CA LYS A 152 3.11 14.94 -28.75
C LYS A 152 2.37 14.68 -30.06
N THR A 153 1.20 14.07 -29.98
CA THR A 153 0.27 14.03 -31.11
C THR A 153 -0.19 15.46 -31.31
N SER A 154 0.54 16.20 -32.15
CA SER A 154 0.09 17.45 -32.72
C SER A 154 -1.28 17.19 -33.33
N THR A 155 -2.32 17.67 -32.65
CA THR A 155 -3.66 17.75 -33.20
C THR A 155 -3.58 18.79 -34.31
N ASN A 156 -3.32 18.34 -35.53
CA ASN A 156 -3.59 19.11 -36.73
C ASN A 156 -5.11 19.25 -36.79
N ARG A 157 -5.59 20.43 -36.40
CA ARG A 157 -6.96 20.86 -36.65
C ARG A 157 -6.98 21.35 -38.10
N SER A 158 -7.53 20.52 -38.98
CA SER A 158 -7.99 20.94 -40.31
C SER A 158 -9.17 21.88 -40.19
#